data_AF-A0A8X6RGY3-F1
#
_entry.id   AF-A0A8X6RGY3-F1
#
_cell.length_a   1.000
_cell.length_b   1.000
_cell.length_c   1.000
_cell.angle_alpha   90.00
_cell.angle_beta   90.00
_cell.angle_gamma   90.00
#
_symmetry.space_group_name_H-M   'P 1'
#
loop_
_entity.id
_entity.type
_entity.pdbx_description
1 polymer ?
#
loop_
_entity_poly.entity_id
_entity_poly.type
_entity_poly.pdbx_seq_one_letter_code
_entity_poly.pdbx_strand_id
1 'polypeptide(L)'
;MSRKFLFAIFKVLQGIEKPKLVKKMRSGDLLVETKSSIQSNSYLSAKTFLDSPLLVIPHKSLNSSRGVISEPGLLRTSEGKILE
;
A
#
# COMPACT_ATOMS: atom_id res chain seq x y z
N MET A 1 12.94 8.16 -15.97
CA MET A 1 13.29 8.42 -14.56
C MET A 1 14.75 8.03 -14.31
N SER A 2 15.61 8.95 -13.86
CA SER A 2 17.03 8.64 -13.62
C SER A 2 17.23 7.73 -12.40
N ARG A 3 18.23 6.84 -12.42
CA ARG A 3 18.58 5.97 -11.27
C ARG A 3 18.82 6.79 -9.98
N LYS A 4 19.30 8.03 -10.11
CA LYS A 4 19.56 8.95 -9.00
C LYS A 4 18.26 9.41 -8.30
N PHE A 5 17.20 9.67 -9.06
CA PHE A 5 15.91 10.11 -8.53
C PHE A 5 15.25 9.01 -7.69
N LEU A 6 15.30 7.77 -8.19
CA LEU A 6 14.75 6.61 -7.50
C LEU A 6 15.49 6.34 -6.17
N PHE A 7 16.81 6.51 -6.16
CA PHE A 7 17.63 6.39 -4.97
C PHE A 7 17.31 7.49 -3.93
N ALA A 8 17.09 8.73 -4.37
CA ALA A 8 16.69 9.83 -3.51
C ALA A 8 15.33 9.56 -2.83
N ILE A 9 14.32 9.12 -3.59
CA ILE A 9 13.02 8.71 -3.03
C ILE A 9 13.21 7.62 -1.98
N PHE A 10 13.96 6.56 -2.33
CA PHE A 10 14.20 5.46 -1.40
C PHE A 10 14.84 5.93 -0.09
N LYS A 11 15.84 6.81 -0.15
CA LYS A 11 16.52 7.34 1.05
C LYS A 11 15.61 8.20 1.92
N VAL A 12 14.75 9.02 1.31
CA VAL A 12 13.80 9.87 2.05
C VAL A 12 12.69 9.03 2.70
N LEU A 13 12.13 8.06 1.97
CA LEU A 13 11.15 7.11 2.52
C LEU A 13 11.70 6.39 3.75
N GLN A 14 12.98 6.03 3.76
CA GLN A 14 13.64 5.39 4.90
C GLN A 14 13.86 6.35 6.09
N GLY A 15 13.90 7.67 5.87
CA GLY A 15 14.27 8.68 6.87
C GLY A 15 13.09 9.34 7.58
N ILE A 16 11.96 9.57 6.91
CA ILE A 16 10.78 10.23 7.51
C ILE A 16 10.00 9.22 8.36
N GLU A 17 9.59 8.12 7.74
CA GLU A 17 8.85 7.06 8.41
C GLU A 17 9.11 5.75 7.65
N LYS A 18 9.92 4.87 8.23
CA LYS A 18 10.45 3.70 7.51
C LYS A 18 9.31 2.75 7.10
N PRO A 19 9.03 2.58 5.80
CA PRO A 19 8.07 1.60 5.31
C PRO A 19 8.56 0.18 5.64
N LYS A 20 7.63 -0.79 5.60
CA LYS A 20 7.95 -2.20 5.86
C LYS A 20 8.80 -2.78 4.74
N LEU A 21 8.45 -2.47 3.49
CA LEU A 21 9.17 -2.90 2.31
C LEU A 21 9.11 -1.81 1.24
N VAL A 22 10.21 -1.65 0.50
CA VAL A 22 10.21 -0.87 -0.74
C VAL A 22 10.86 -1.71 -1.82
N LYS A 23 10.16 -1.92 -2.92
CA LYS A 23 10.61 -2.74 -4.04
C LYS A 23 10.45 -1.98 -5.34
N LYS A 24 11.51 -1.94 -6.14
CA LYS A 24 11.45 -1.43 -7.51
C LYS A 24 10.75 -2.44 -8.42
N MET A 25 9.76 -1.97 -9.17
CA MET A 25 9.08 -2.76 -10.19
C MET A 25 9.81 -2.69 -11.53
N ARG A 26 9.57 -3.68 -12.41
CA ARG A 26 10.13 -3.69 -13.77
C ARG A 26 9.63 -2.51 -14.61
N SER A 27 8.43 -2.00 -14.32
CA SER A 27 7.87 -0.79 -14.93
C SER A 27 8.66 0.49 -14.62
N GLY A 28 9.50 0.48 -13.59
CA GLY A 28 10.19 1.66 -13.09
C GLY A 28 9.52 2.30 -11.88
N ASP A 29 8.35 1.81 -11.48
CA ASP A 29 7.62 2.26 -10.29
C ASP A 29 8.22 1.71 -9.00
N LEU A 30 7.80 2.30 -7.88
CA LEU A 30 8.11 1.82 -6.53
C LEU A 30 6.86 1.22 -5.89
N LEU A 31 6.98 -0.04 -5.50
CA LEU A 31 6.00 -0.69 -4.62
C LEU A 31 6.44 -0.45 -3.17
N VAL A 32 5.57 0.16 -2.38
CA VAL A 32 5.81 0.49 -0.96
C VAL A 32 4.80 -0.25 -0.10
N GLU A 33 5.29 -1.09 0.81
CA GLU A 33 4.48 -1.74 1.84
C GLU A 33 4.57 -0.93 3.12
N THR A 34 3.42 -0.51 3.65
CA THR A 34 3.33 0.29 4.87
C THR A 34 3.00 -0.57 6.08
N LYS A 35 3.34 -0.09 7.28
CA LYS A 35 3.04 -0.80 8.53
C LYS A 35 1.63 -0.51 9.07
N SER A 36 1.04 0.61 8.64
CA SER A 36 -0.26 1.07 9.13
C SER A 36 -1.07 1.77 8.04
N SER A 37 -2.37 1.93 8.29
CA SER A 37 -3.29 2.74 7.47
C SER A 37 -2.95 4.23 7.51
N ILE A 38 -2.48 4.73 8.66
CA ILE A 38 -2.05 6.13 8.84
C ILE A 38 -0.89 6.45 7.89
N GLN A 39 0.12 5.58 7.86
CA GLN A 39 1.28 5.75 6.99
C GLN A 39 0.90 5.69 5.50
N SER A 40 0.02 4.76 5.11
CA SER A 40 -0.45 4.66 3.72
C SER A 40 -1.26 5.87 3.29
N ASN A 41 -2.13 6.39 4.14
CA ASN A 41 -2.87 7.62 3.88
C ASN A 41 -1.94 8.84 3.74
N SER A 42 -0.88 8.91 4.56
CA SER A 42 0.15 9.95 4.44
C SER A 42 0.81 9.93 3.06
N TYR A 43 1.25 8.76 2.58
CA TYR A 43 1.82 8.64 1.24
C TYR A 43 0.83 8.96 0.12
N LEU A 44 -0.44 8.54 0.25
CA LEU A 44 -1.47 8.86 -0.75
C LEU A 44 -1.76 10.37 -0.84
N SER A 45 -1.55 11.11 0.25
CA SER A 45 -1.71 12.56 0.27
C SER A 45 -0.55 13.32 -0.41
N ALA A 46 0.59 12.66 -0.61
CA ALA A 46 1.77 13.28 -1.21
C ALA A 46 1.58 13.47 -2.73
N LYS A 47 1.64 14.72 -3.19
CA LYS A 47 1.48 15.09 -4.60
C LYS A 47 2.78 15.49 -5.30
N THR A 48 3.80 15.83 -4.52
CA THR A 48 5.09 16.31 -5.02
C THR A 48 6.24 15.70 -4.23
N PHE A 49 7.37 15.53 -4.90
CA PHE A 49 8.62 15.08 -4.31
C PHE A 49 9.78 15.84 -4.95
N LEU A 50 10.55 16.60 -4.16
CA LEU A 50 11.64 17.47 -4.65
C LEU A 50 11.17 18.35 -5.82
N ASP A 51 10.01 19.02 -5.65
CA ASP A 51 9.36 19.88 -6.64
C ASP A 51 8.92 19.19 -7.94
N SER A 52 9.06 17.86 -8.02
CA SER A 52 8.58 17.05 -9.13
C SER A 52 7.21 16.45 -8.78
N PRO A 53 6.24 16.43 -9.72
CA PRO A 53 4.95 15.80 -9.48
C PRO A 53 5.13 14.29 -9.24
N LEU A 54 4.48 13.79 -8.19
CA LEU A 54 4.47 12.38 -7.81
C LEU A 54 3.03 11.86 -7.90
N LEU A 55 2.86 10.63 -8.41
CA LEU A 55 1.59 9.93 -8.40
C LEU A 55 1.71 8.71 -7.48
N VAL A 56 0.89 8.67 -6.44
CA VAL A 56 0.78 7.54 -5.51
C VAL A 56 -0.60 6.92 -5.69
N ILE A 57 -0.62 5.60 -5.95
CA ILE A 57 -1.86 4.87 -6.24
C ILE A 57 -1.90 3.62 -5.36
N PRO A 58 -3.04 3.30 -4.72
CA PRO A 58 -3.20 2.03 -4.05
C PRO A 58 -3.07 0.87 -5.04
N HIS A 59 -2.33 -0.17 -4.67
CA HIS A 59 -2.18 -1.35 -5.51
C HIS A 59 -3.47 -2.18 -5.52
N LYS A 60 -3.99 -2.49 -6.72
CA LYS A 60 -5.32 -3.09 -6.91
C LYS A 60 -5.55 -4.40 -6.17
N SER A 61 -4.52 -5.26 -6.08
CA SER A 61 -4.65 -6.62 -5.53
C SER A 61 -3.86 -6.85 -4.23
N LEU A 62 -3.00 -5.92 -3.82
CA LEU A 62 -2.15 -6.11 -2.62
C LEU A 62 -2.73 -5.45 -1.37
N ASN A 63 -3.88 -4.80 -1.49
CA ASN A 63 -4.63 -4.19 -0.39
C ASN A 63 -5.77 -5.08 0.12
N SER A 64 -5.73 -6.39 -0.14
CA SER A 64 -6.74 -7.34 0.35
C SER A 64 -6.26 -7.97 1.65
N SER A 65 -6.91 -7.66 2.77
CA SER A 65 -6.86 -8.48 3.97
C SER A 65 -7.99 -9.52 3.92
N ARG A 66 -7.68 -10.80 4.13
CA ARG A 66 -8.74 -11.79 4.42
C ARG A 66 -9.24 -11.50 5.84
N GLY A 67 -10.33 -10.76 5.95
CA GLY A 67 -11.04 -10.61 7.21
C GLY A 67 -11.70 -11.93 7.59
N VAL A 68 -11.64 -12.29 8.88
CA VAL A 68 -12.50 -13.33 9.45
C VAL A 68 -13.69 -12.60 10.07
N ILE A 69 -14.90 -12.90 9.59
CA ILE A 69 -16.14 -12.39 10.18
C ILE A 69 -16.57 -13.39 11.25
N SER A 70 -16.44 -12.99 12.52
CA SER A 70 -16.92 -13.79 13.66
C SER A 70 -18.32 -13.32 14.03
N GLU A 71 -19.33 -13.77 13.29
CA GLU A 71 -20.72 -13.47 13.61
C GLU A 71 -21.43 -14.71 14.15
N PRO A 72 -21.93 -14.71 15.40
CA PRO A 72 -22.59 -15.87 15.99
C PRO A 72 -23.81 -16.36 15.18
N GLY A 73 -24.46 -15.47 14.42
CA GLY A 73 -25.55 -15.81 13.49
C GLY A 73 -25.09 -16.59 12.26
N LEU A 74 -23.84 -16.42 11.82
CA LEU A 74 -23.25 -17.18 10.71
C LEU A 74 -22.98 -18.65 11.09
N LEU A 75 -22.75 -18.95 12.37
CA LEU A 75 -22.49 -20.32 12.84
C LEU A 75 -23.66 -21.29 12.61
N ARG A 76 -24.88 -20.77 12.46
CA ARG A 76 -26.10 -21.56 12.21
C ARG A 76 -26.59 -21.47 10.75
N THR A 77 -25.84 -20.78 9.90
CA THR A 77 -26.22 -20.55 8.50
C THR A 77 -25.58 -21.63 7.62
N SER A 78 -26.36 -22.32 6.79
CA SER A 78 -25.81 -23.29 5.82
C SER A 78 -24.99 -22.57 4.75
N GLU A 79 -23.90 -23.18 4.26
CA GLU A 79 -23.01 -22.60 3.23
C GLU A 79 -23.75 -21.97 2.03
N GLY A 80 -24.86 -22.58 1.59
CA GLY A 80 -25.65 -22.07 0.46
C GLY A 80 -26.28 -20.69 0.65
N LYS A 81 -26.38 -20.17 1.89
CA LYS A 81 -26.93 -18.84 2.19
C LYS A 81 -25.85 -17.76 2.33
N ILE A 82 -24.59 -18.16 2.40
CA ILE A 82 -23.42 -17.28 2.59
C ILE A 82 -22.82 -16.87 1.23
N LEU A 83 -23.13 -17.65 0.18
CA LEU A 83 -22.58 -17.50 -1.16
C LEU A 83 -23.47 -16.70 -2.14
N GLU A 84 -24.60 -16.17 -1.68
CA GLU A 84 -25.48 -15.24 -2.42
C GLU A 84 -25.16 -13.80 -2.04
#